data_AF-A0A916BK31-F1
#
_entry.id   AF-A0A916BK31-F1
#
_cell.length_a   1.000
_cell.length_b   1.000
_cell.length_c   1.000
_cell.angle_alpha   90.00
_cell.angle_beta   90.00
_cell.angle_gamma   90.00
#
_symmetry.space_group_name_H-M   'P 1'
#
loop_
_entity.id
_entity.type
_entity.pdbx_description
1 polymer ?
#
loop_
_entity_poly.entity_id
_entity_poly.type
_entity_poly.pdbx_seq_one_letter_code
_entity_poly.pdbx_strand_id
1 'polypeptide(L)'
;MAIRTFVTPKAGAGIVNLRSAGRIEAANLVGMIGEGTRLEYVTQTGNWYVSKVYTSNLGAEAVNNQFIKPKAFNDFVNIRSSPVVENNTDVGDLKQGQQLELIAPLNEWFVGKVYLSTAWCELISEGQPDVPVPVADGFDAPLGSPQERAGFQLWPGQWFDATPYGTRYDATGRWAIHPGADLNLPGDVDALAPVYATADGIVRASAAYSIWGNLIVIEHQLQDGTRIWTRYGHLNEMTVQVNQVVKRGQMIGRVGNAFNRYAYHLHYDVATIDLGNYPADWPGDDPGRVMRDYLDPLAFTAAHRPLSAKPKTALQIGLHDREGAQWMKQNGLKGVCLVLAQVQDQPVPLDFSDLANAGITVLLRIGYGYADGTGTIAPPERLAAFEDAVAQTLNNAQGVTATHYCNEINNGSEAPGWDPRINAPGPHYFPLTPEYYIQSYNRIWYKIRSDVKLGPAPLDPYYGPPFPYLAYSSNNREWWLAILNGIAGADALFFHSKTQDNNPDNIRSAAHFGGDPLTWQYYHFRTIENGLNDVPGRFKTLPAYITEANPQVKGDRKLGWDTHNSRWISECVNYLHTWNAAVGTQPVTGVIFYRWHHDEWALSDKPTILNQIKTEAKRLGSGG
;
A
#
# COMPACT_ATOMS: atom_id res chain seq x y z
N MET A 1 58.51 -46.96 8.05
CA MET A 1 57.80 -47.75 7.02
C MET A 1 56.39 -47.21 6.91
N ALA A 2 56.08 -46.42 5.89
CA ALA A 2 54.71 -46.02 5.62
C ALA A 2 53.97 -47.23 5.03
N ILE A 3 52.97 -47.73 5.75
CA ILE A 3 52.07 -48.79 5.29
C ILE A 3 51.32 -48.24 4.06
N ARG A 4 51.56 -48.83 2.88
CA ARG A 4 50.79 -48.57 1.67
C ARG A 4 49.52 -49.42 1.74
N THR A 5 48.40 -48.82 2.10
CA THR A 5 47.10 -49.51 1.99
C THR A 5 46.60 -49.33 0.57
N PHE A 6 46.63 -50.41 -0.22
CA PHE A 6 46.05 -50.43 -1.57
C PHE A 6 44.58 -50.78 -1.47
N VAL A 7 43.70 -49.93 -2.00
CA VAL A 7 42.28 -50.26 -2.18
C VAL A 7 41.94 -50.09 -3.64
N THR A 8 41.58 -51.20 -4.30
CA THR A 8 41.14 -51.21 -5.69
C THR A 8 39.65 -51.54 -5.72
N PRO A 9 38.74 -50.60 -6.03
CA PRO A 9 37.34 -50.93 -6.23
C PRO A 9 37.18 -51.49 -7.65
N LYS A 10 36.51 -52.63 -7.79
CA LYS A 10 36.13 -53.18 -9.10
C LYS A 10 34.95 -52.38 -9.66
N ALA A 11 34.98 -52.11 -10.96
CA ALA A 11 33.93 -51.35 -11.65
C ALA A 11 32.54 -51.96 -11.39
N GLY A 12 31.62 -51.12 -10.91
CA GLY A 12 30.19 -51.43 -10.86
C GLY A 12 29.54 -51.53 -9.47
N ALA A 13 30.25 -51.44 -8.35
CA ALA A 13 29.58 -51.40 -7.04
C ALA A 13 30.38 -50.72 -5.93
N GLY A 14 29.68 -49.90 -5.13
CA GLY A 14 29.95 -49.72 -3.70
C GLY A 14 30.85 -48.55 -3.32
N ILE A 15 30.29 -47.67 -2.48
CA ILE A 15 30.96 -46.63 -1.69
C ILE A 15 32.32 -47.13 -1.17
N VAL A 16 33.38 -46.37 -1.43
CA VAL A 16 34.70 -46.65 -0.87
C VAL A 16 34.89 -45.79 0.39
N ASN A 17 34.75 -46.42 1.56
CA ASN A 17 35.01 -45.75 2.83
C ASN A 17 36.47 -45.93 3.23
N LEU A 18 37.26 -44.86 3.17
CA LEU A 18 38.61 -44.82 3.70
C LEU A 18 38.60 -44.12 5.06
N ARG A 19 39.01 -44.85 6.11
CA ARG A 19 39.26 -44.27 7.44
C ARG A 19 40.75 -44.33 7.76
N SER A 20 41.33 -43.17 8.03
CA SER A 20 42.73 -43.00 8.47
C SER A 20 42.76 -42.20 9.76
N ALA A 21 43.64 -42.57 10.70
CA ALA A 21 43.87 -41.82 11.94
C ALA A 21 44.86 -40.65 11.77
N GLY A 22 45.37 -40.41 10.55
CA GLY A 22 46.30 -39.32 10.23
C GLY A 22 46.07 -38.71 8.83
N ARG A 23 46.69 -37.54 8.60
CA ARG A 23 46.56 -36.70 7.38
C ARG A 23 46.87 -37.52 6.12
N ILE A 24 45.95 -37.52 5.15
CA ILE A 24 46.15 -38.15 3.83
C ILE A 24 46.61 -37.05 2.85
N GLU A 25 47.80 -37.19 2.28
CA GLU A 25 48.27 -36.29 1.22
C GLU A 25 47.70 -36.68 -0.13
N ALA A 26 47.24 -35.71 -0.92
CA ALA A 26 46.57 -35.93 -2.21
C ALA A 26 47.44 -36.70 -3.22
N ALA A 27 48.77 -36.59 -3.13
CA ALA A 27 49.73 -37.32 -3.96
C ALA A 27 49.71 -38.86 -3.72
N ASN A 28 49.11 -39.32 -2.62
CA ASN A 28 49.06 -40.74 -2.26
C ASN A 28 47.77 -41.45 -2.71
N LEU A 29 46.84 -40.74 -3.35
CA LEU A 29 45.66 -41.31 -4.01
C LEU A 29 46.02 -41.62 -5.47
N VAL A 30 46.48 -42.84 -5.73
CA VAL A 30 46.77 -43.29 -7.11
C VAL A 30 45.79 -44.39 -7.49
N GLY A 31 44.81 -44.02 -8.32
CA GLY A 31 43.82 -44.91 -8.92
C GLY A 31 42.82 -44.11 -9.75
N MET A 32 42.35 -44.66 -10.88
CA MET A 32 41.36 -44.00 -11.73
C MET A 32 40.03 -43.89 -10.99
N ILE A 33 39.71 -42.70 -10.50
CA ILE A 33 38.39 -42.37 -9.94
C ILE A 33 37.53 -41.94 -11.13
N GLY A 34 36.46 -42.70 -11.39
CA GLY A 34 35.54 -42.40 -12.49
C GLY A 34 34.75 -41.13 -12.26
N GLU A 35 34.37 -40.46 -13.36
CA GLU A 35 33.51 -39.29 -13.35
C GLU A 35 32.21 -39.55 -12.55
N GLY A 36 31.84 -38.62 -11.67
CA GLY A 36 30.64 -38.76 -10.83
C GLY A 36 30.84 -39.52 -9.51
N THR A 37 32.06 -39.93 -9.17
CA THR A 37 32.35 -40.56 -7.87
C THR A 37 32.21 -39.55 -6.72
N ARG A 38 31.43 -39.92 -5.69
CA ARG A 38 31.25 -39.16 -4.46
C ARG A 38 32.33 -39.51 -3.46
N LEU A 39 33.09 -38.51 -3.00
CA LEU A 39 34.14 -38.68 -2.01
C LEU A 39 33.73 -38.02 -0.70
N GLU A 40 33.81 -38.80 0.37
CA GLU A 40 33.50 -38.35 1.74
C GLU A 40 34.74 -38.46 2.60
N TYR A 41 35.09 -37.37 3.28
CA TYR A 41 36.20 -37.38 4.22
C TYR A 41 35.91 -36.49 5.42
N VAL A 42 36.61 -36.79 6.50
CA VAL A 42 36.49 -36.12 7.81
C VAL A 42 37.78 -35.37 8.09
N THR A 43 37.65 -34.11 8.48
CA THR A 43 38.79 -33.31 8.93
C THR A 43 38.96 -33.42 10.44
N GLN A 44 40.11 -32.99 10.98
CA GLN A 44 40.42 -33.10 12.41
C GLN A 44 39.43 -32.39 13.34
N THR A 45 38.57 -31.51 12.82
CA THR A 45 37.50 -30.82 13.56
C THR A 45 36.19 -31.61 13.63
N GLY A 46 36.12 -32.81 13.06
CA GLY A 46 34.97 -33.72 13.16
C GLY A 46 33.84 -33.47 12.16
N ASN A 47 33.98 -32.47 11.30
CA ASN A 47 32.97 -32.14 10.29
C ASN A 47 33.08 -33.03 9.05
N TRP A 48 31.93 -33.46 8.55
CA TRP A 48 31.81 -34.27 7.33
C TRP A 48 31.68 -33.38 6.10
N TYR A 49 32.46 -33.69 5.07
CA TYR A 49 32.41 -33.00 3.79
C TYR A 49 32.14 -33.99 2.66
N VAL A 50 31.29 -33.60 1.71
CA VAL A 50 30.93 -34.37 0.52
C VAL A 50 31.31 -33.55 -0.71
N SER A 51 32.10 -34.12 -1.61
CA SER A 51 32.47 -33.48 -2.88
C SER A 51 32.28 -34.43 -4.07
N LYS A 52 32.00 -33.86 -5.25
CA LYS A 52 31.98 -34.56 -6.56
C LYS A 52 33.27 -34.25 -7.31
N VAL A 53 33.93 -35.29 -7.81
CA VAL A 53 35.18 -35.18 -8.57
C VAL A 53 34.89 -35.16 -10.07
N TYR A 54 35.51 -34.22 -10.80
CA TYR A 54 35.63 -34.20 -12.26
C TYR A 54 37.11 -34.37 -12.62
N THR A 55 37.45 -35.32 -13.49
CA THR A 55 38.85 -35.59 -13.90
C THR A 55 39.15 -34.96 -15.26
N SER A 56 40.35 -34.40 -15.42
CA SER A 56 40.99 -34.21 -16.73
C SER A 56 42.15 -35.21 -16.85
N ASN A 57 42.25 -35.86 -18.01
CA ASN A 57 43.23 -36.94 -18.26
C ASN A 57 44.65 -36.37 -18.44
N LEU A 58 45.37 -36.05 -17.36
CA LEU A 58 46.80 -35.73 -17.44
C LEU A 58 47.55 -36.32 -16.23
N GLY A 59 48.36 -37.34 -16.51
CA GLY A 59 49.31 -37.89 -15.53
C GLY A 59 50.51 -36.97 -15.35
N ALA A 60 51.05 -36.91 -14.13
CA ALA A 60 52.30 -36.23 -13.82
C ALA A 60 53.24 -37.18 -13.09
N GLU A 61 54.51 -37.24 -13.50
CA GLU A 61 55.62 -37.81 -12.74
C GLU A 61 56.53 -36.69 -12.24
N ALA A 62 57.14 -36.89 -11.07
CA ALA A 62 58.10 -35.96 -10.47
C ALA A 62 59.49 -36.60 -10.39
N VAL A 63 60.52 -35.92 -10.90
CA VAL A 63 61.92 -36.26 -10.66
C VAL A 63 62.64 -35.01 -10.18
N ASN A 64 63.32 -35.10 -9.03
CA ASN A 64 64.20 -34.08 -8.44
C ASN A 64 63.58 -32.69 -8.22
N ASN A 65 62.41 -32.60 -7.59
CA ASN A 65 61.83 -31.35 -7.06
C ASN A 65 61.71 -30.18 -8.06
N GLN A 66 61.74 -30.43 -9.37
CA GLN A 66 61.48 -29.44 -10.40
C GLN A 66 60.45 -29.99 -11.39
N PHE A 67 59.37 -29.24 -11.59
CA PHE A 67 58.39 -29.52 -12.64
C PHE A 67 59.02 -29.19 -14.01
N ILE A 68 59.11 -30.17 -14.90
CA ILE A 68 59.35 -29.93 -16.32
C ILE A 68 58.00 -29.72 -17.00
N LYS A 69 57.89 -28.58 -17.67
CA LYS A 69 56.72 -28.02 -18.34
C LYS A 69 56.04 -29.02 -19.31
N PRO A 70 54.74 -29.34 -19.18
CA PRO A 70 53.97 -29.84 -20.30
C PRO A 70 53.76 -28.70 -21.30
N LYS A 71 54.02 -28.95 -22.59
CA LYS A 71 53.59 -28.04 -23.67
C LYS A 71 52.06 -28.03 -23.69
N ALA A 72 51.46 -26.93 -23.23
CA ALA A 72 50.04 -26.72 -23.33
C ALA A 72 49.62 -26.64 -24.81
N PHE A 73 48.66 -27.48 -25.18
CA PHE A 73 47.63 -27.10 -26.15
C PHE A 73 46.33 -26.99 -25.33
N ASN A 74 45.90 -25.74 -25.11
CA ASN A 74 44.63 -25.28 -24.51
C ASN A 74 44.57 -25.03 -22.98
N ASP A 75 44.80 -23.75 -22.63
CA ASP A 75 43.85 -22.76 -22.08
C ASP A 75 43.25 -22.79 -20.66
N PHE A 76 43.68 -23.62 -19.70
CA PHE A 76 43.21 -23.42 -18.30
C PHE A 76 44.29 -23.64 -17.23
N VAL A 77 44.35 -22.73 -16.25
CA VAL A 77 45.10 -22.87 -14.98
C VAL A 77 44.14 -22.56 -13.83
N ASN A 78 44.05 -23.46 -12.85
CA ASN A 78 43.14 -23.36 -11.71
C ASN A 78 43.95 -23.16 -10.41
N ILE A 79 43.69 -22.11 -9.64
CA ILE A 79 44.37 -21.85 -8.35
C ILE A 79 43.32 -21.72 -7.23
N ARG A 80 43.47 -22.48 -6.13
CA ARG A 80 42.68 -22.33 -4.90
C ARG A 80 43.45 -21.53 -3.86
N SER A 81 42.82 -20.58 -3.17
CA SER A 81 43.32 -20.09 -1.88
C SER A 81 42.21 -19.83 -0.87
N SER A 82 42.49 -20.12 0.41
CA SER A 82 41.74 -19.66 1.58
C SER A 82 42.64 -19.80 2.82
N PRO A 83 42.67 -18.86 3.79
CA PRO A 83 42.19 -17.47 3.79
C PRO A 83 43.36 -16.46 3.79
N VAL A 84 43.23 -15.34 3.07
CA VAL A 84 44.18 -14.21 2.99
C VAL A 84 45.62 -14.62 2.66
N VAL A 85 46.00 -14.52 1.38
CA VAL A 85 47.41 -14.51 1.01
C VAL A 85 47.85 -13.05 0.94
N GLU A 86 48.91 -12.71 1.67
CA GLU A 86 49.57 -11.40 1.61
C GLU A 86 49.88 -11.00 0.17
N ASN A 87 49.96 -9.69 -0.08
CA ASN A 87 50.03 -8.99 -1.39
C ASN A 87 51.15 -9.43 -2.40
N ASN A 88 51.84 -10.55 -2.23
CA ASN A 88 52.97 -10.99 -3.06
C ASN A 88 52.94 -12.49 -3.40
N THR A 89 51.82 -13.03 -3.91
CA THR A 89 51.84 -14.39 -4.49
C THR A 89 52.23 -14.31 -5.97
N ASP A 90 53.37 -14.91 -6.32
CA ASP A 90 53.81 -15.05 -7.71
C ASP A 90 52.86 -16.00 -8.47
N VAL A 91 52.07 -15.44 -9.39
CA VAL A 91 51.08 -16.14 -10.22
C VAL A 91 51.65 -16.67 -11.55
N GLY A 92 52.96 -16.57 -11.75
CA GLY A 92 53.65 -17.02 -12.97
C GLY A 92 53.36 -16.15 -14.21
N ASP A 93 54.03 -16.45 -15.32
CA ASP A 93 53.95 -15.70 -16.60
C ASP A 93 52.56 -15.81 -17.25
N LEU A 94 51.61 -15.01 -16.76
CA LEU A 94 50.30 -14.82 -17.39
C LEU A 94 50.50 -14.13 -18.76
N LYS A 95 49.69 -14.52 -19.74
CA LYS A 95 49.64 -13.88 -21.07
C LYS A 95 48.37 -13.03 -21.20
N GLN A 96 48.47 -11.93 -21.94
CA GLN A 96 47.33 -11.04 -22.22
C GLN A 96 46.17 -11.85 -22.82
N GLY A 97 45.00 -11.80 -22.18
CA GLY A 97 43.80 -12.52 -22.62
C GLY A 97 43.54 -13.88 -21.96
N GLN A 98 44.36 -14.31 -21.00
CA GLN A 98 44.06 -15.51 -20.20
C GLN A 98 42.96 -15.24 -19.15
N GLN A 99 42.10 -16.24 -18.93
CA GLN A 99 41.07 -16.24 -17.89
C GLN A 99 41.60 -16.85 -16.59
N LEU A 100 41.28 -16.22 -15.46
CA LEU A 100 41.58 -16.69 -14.11
C LEU A 100 40.26 -16.92 -13.37
N GLU A 101 40.09 -18.10 -12.78
CA GLU A 101 38.94 -18.43 -11.94
C GLU A 101 39.38 -18.47 -10.47
N LEU A 102 38.67 -17.73 -9.61
CA LEU A 102 38.92 -17.70 -8.17
C LEU A 102 37.65 -18.16 -7.43
N ILE A 103 37.85 -19.02 -6.43
CA ILE A 103 36.78 -19.54 -5.57
C ILE A 103 36.87 -18.85 -4.22
N ALA A 104 35.92 -17.97 -3.92
CA ALA A 104 35.81 -17.34 -2.61
C ALA A 104 35.18 -18.32 -1.58
N PRO A 105 35.32 -18.07 -0.25
CA PRO A 105 34.92 -19.00 0.80
C PRO A 105 33.42 -19.38 0.86
N LEU A 106 32.56 -18.74 0.05
CA LEU A 106 31.10 -18.84 0.11
C LEU A 106 30.44 -19.42 -1.17
N ASN A 107 31.17 -20.21 -1.98
CA ASN A 107 30.67 -20.85 -3.20
C ASN A 107 30.25 -19.89 -4.34
N GLU A 108 30.71 -18.64 -4.32
CA GLU A 108 30.59 -17.74 -5.47
C GLU A 108 31.76 -17.95 -6.44
N TRP A 109 31.43 -18.06 -7.73
CA TRP A 109 32.39 -18.19 -8.82
C TRP A 109 32.72 -16.80 -9.37
N PHE A 110 34.00 -16.44 -9.39
CA PHE A 110 34.47 -15.24 -10.09
C PHE A 110 35.29 -15.67 -11.32
N VAL A 111 34.87 -15.20 -12.50
CA VAL A 111 35.64 -15.33 -13.75
C VAL A 111 36.14 -13.95 -14.12
N GLY A 112 37.46 -13.74 -14.12
CA GLY A 112 38.08 -12.47 -14.55
C GLY A 112 38.98 -12.68 -15.76
N LYS A 113 39.06 -11.68 -16.65
CA LYS A 113 40.12 -11.63 -17.69
C LYS A 113 41.31 -10.83 -17.18
N VAL A 114 42.50 -11.39 -17.32
CA VAL A 114 43.74 -10.72 -16.92
C VAL A 114 44.18 -9.75 -18.02
N TYR A 115 44.24 -8.46 -17.68
CA TYR A 115 44.84 -7.41 -18.51
C TYR A 115 46.24 -7.09 -17.97
N LEU A 116 47.26 -7.25 -18.83
CA LEU A 116 48.65 -6.96 -18.48
C LEU A 116 49.06 -5.61 -19.04
N SER A 117 49.63 -4.75 -18.19
CA SER A 117 50.42 -3.61 -18.61
C SER A 117 51.83 -3.72 -18.04
N THR A 118 52.79 -2.98 -18.58
CA THR A 118 54.22 -3.06 -18.21
C THR A 118 54.58 -2.59 -16.79
N ALA A 119 53.60 -2.19 -15.96
CA ALA A 119 53.86 -1.70 -14.61
C ALA A 119 52.94 -2.30 -13.52
N TRP A 120 51.78 -2.85 -13.86
CA TRP A 120 50.81 -3.40 -12.90
C TRP A 120 49.85 -4.40 -13.56
N CYS A 121 49.33 -5.33 -12.76
CA CYS A 121 48.24 -6.24 -13.10
C CYS A 121 46.98 -5.79 -12.34
N GLU A 122 45.87 -5.55 -13.05
CA GLU A 122 44.57 -5.26 -12.45
C GLU A 122 43.60 -6.41 -12.75
N LEU A 123 42.92 -6.89 -11.71
CA LEU A 123 41.90 -7.93 -11.83
C LEU A 123 40.56 -7.22 -12.03
N ILE A 124 40.14 -7.05 -13.28
CA ILE A 124 38.83 -6.50 -13.60
C ILE A 124 37.85 -7.67 -13.52
N SER A 125 36.89 -7.63 -12.59
CA SER A 125 35.76 -8.55 -12.63
C SER A 125 35.01 -8.33 -13.95
N GLU A 126 35.03 -9.31 -14.85
CA GLU A 126 33.99 -9.37 -15.87
C GLU A 126 32.74 -9.82 -15.11
N GLY A 127 32.04 -8.85 -14.51
CA GLY A 127 30.72 -9.09 -13.96
C GLY A 127 29.89 -9.87 -14.97
N GLN A 128 29.07 -10.80 -14.47
CA GLN A 128 27.90 -11.25 -15.24
C GLN A 128 27.30 -9.99 -15.90
N PRO A 129 27.05 -9.99 -17.23
CA PRO A 129 26.71 -8.77 -17.96
C PRO A 129 25.68 -7.98 -17.16
N ASP A 130 25.99 -6.70 -16.86
CA ASP A 130 25.19 -5.87 -15.97
C ASP A 130 23.71 -6.00 -16.34
N VAL A 131 22.97 -6.80 -15.57
CA VAL A 131 21.54 -6.90 -15.76
C VAL A 131 21.01 -5.55 -15.27
N PRO A 132 20.45 -4.70 -16.16
CA PRO A 132 20.03 -3.37 -15.77
C PRO A 132 18.97 -3.50 -14.68
N VAL A 133 19.17 -2.83 -13.55
CA VAL A 133 18.18 -2.89 -12.48
C VAL A 133 16.91 -2.20 -12.98
N PRO A 134 15.75 -2.89 -12.95
CA PRO A 134 14.50 -2.29 -13.35
C PRO A 134 14.19 -1.02 -12.57
N VAL A 135 13.65 -0.02 -13.26
CA VAL A 135 13.06 1.14 -12.61
C VAL A 135 11.76 0.70 -11.95
N ALA A 136 11.68 0.86 -10.63
CA ALA A 136 10.49 0.57 -9.85
C ALA A 136 9.36 1.55 -10.22
N ASP A 137 8.18 1.00 -10.51
CA ASP A 137 6.95 1.76 -10.76
C ASP A 137 6.16 2.05 -9.47
N GLY A 138 6.66 1.60 -8.32
CA GLY A 138 6.20 1.90 -6.96
C GLY A 138 6.36 0.72 -6.00
N PHE A 139 6.04 0.91 -4.72
CA PHE A 139 6.29 -0.05 -3.64
C PHE A 139 5.02 -0.54 -2.93
N ASP A 140 4.83 -1.86 -2.89
CA ASP A 140 3.72 -2.54 -2.22
C ASP A 140 4.13 -3.16 -0.87
N ALA A 141 3.15 -3.70 -0.13
CA ALA A 141 3.43 -4.44 1.10
C ALA A 141 4.12 -5.78 0.79
N PRO A 142 5.05 -6.28 1.62
CA PRO A 142 5.75 -7.55 1.38
C PRO A 142 4.91 -8.79 1.70
N LEU A 143 3.71 -8.61 2.29
CA LEU A 143 2.87 -9.65 2.88
C LEU A 143 1.39 -9.41 2.56
N GLY A 144 0.54 -10.41 2.80
CA GLY A 144 -0.90 -10.36 2.54
C GLY A 144 -1.29 -10.87 1.15
N SER A 145 -2.58 -10.91 0.85
CA SER A 145 -3.16 -11.27 -0.46
C SER A 145 -2.90 -10.19 -1.52
N PRO A 146 -3.04 -10.48 -2.83
CA PRO A 146 -2.90 -9.48 -3.89
C PRO A 146 -3.81 -8.25 -3.69
N GLN A 147 -5.04 -8.45 -3.21
CA GLN A 147 -6.00 -7.39 -2.93
C GLN A 147 -5.54 -6.52 -1.75
N GLU A 148 -5.06 -7.15 -0.69
CA GLU A 148 -4.49 -6.49 0.49
C GLU A 148 -3.24 -5.67 0.13
N ARG A 149 -2.35 -6.26 -0.68
CA ARG A 149 -1.14 -5.59 -1.18
C ARG A 149 -1.42 -4.48 -2.19
N ALA A 150 -2.60 -4.45 -2.81
CA ALA A 150 -3.08 -3.34 -3.63
C ALA A 150 -3.94 -2.33 -2.86
N GLY A 151 -4.33 -2.68 -1.63
CA GLY A 151 -5.06 -1.82 -0.70
C GLY A 151 -4.17 -0.70 -0.15
N PHE A 152 -4.70 0.11 0.77
CA PHE A 152 -3.94 1.24 1.30
C PHE A 152 -3.44 1.05 2.74
N GLN A 153 -3.92 0.01 3.41
CA GLN A 153 -3.32 -0.43 4.67
C GLN A 153 -2.01 -1.15 4.32
N LEU A 154 -0.88 -0.55 4.68
CA LEU A 154 0.44 -1.05 4.29
C LEU A 154 0.82 -2.36 4.98
N TRP A 155 0.48 -2.53 6.26
CA TRP A 155 0.54 -3.82 6.94
C TRP A 155 -0.87 -4.41 6.91
N PRO A 156 -1.23 -5.17 5.86
CA PRO A 156 -2.63 -5.45 5.57
C PRO A 156 -3.31 -6.36 6.59
N GLY A 157 -4.63 -6.35 6.64
CA GLY A 157 -5.40 -7.31 7.43
C GLY A 157 -5.07 -7.24 8.93
N GLN A 158 -4.63 -8.36 9.49
CA GLN A 158 -4.23 -8.50 10.90
C GLN A 158 -2.71 -8.37 11.10
N TRP A 159 -1.95 -8.07 10.04
CA TRP A 159 -0.51 -7.88 10.14
C TRP A 159 -0.21 -6.62 10.95
N PHE A 160 0.70 -6.73 11.92
CA PHE A 160 1.16 -5.60 12.71
C PHE A 160 2.68 -5.59 12.80
N ASP A 161 3.23 -4.42 13.07
CA ASP A 161 4.66 -4.22 13.29
C ASP A 161 4.96 -4.33 14.78
N ALA A 162 5.57 -5.44 15.20
CA ALA A 162 5.89 -5.73 16.59
C ALA A 162 7.05 -4.88 17.12
N THR A 163 8.01 -4.57 16.24
CA THR A 163 9.19 -3.74 16.54
C THR A 163 9.36 -2.70 15.44
N PRO A 164 8.73 -1.52 15.54
CA PRO A 164 8.81 -0.53 14.47
C PRO A 164 10.19 0.09 14.30
N TYR A 165 10.42 0.66 13.12
CA TYR A 165 11.65 1.40 12.80
C TYR A 165 12.00 2.43 13.87
N GLY A 166 13.28 2.52 14.22
CA GLY A 166 13.78 3.44 15.24
C GLY A 166 13.51 2.99 16.68
N THR A 167 12.80 1.87 16.90
CA THR A 167 12.64 1.28 18.22
C THR A 167 13.97 0.80 18.76
N ARG A 168 14.35 1.26 19.95
CA ARG A 168 15.52 0.76 20.66
C ARG A 168 15.14 -0.52 21.43
N TYR A 169 15.86 -1.60 21.22
CA TYR A 169 15.55 -2.92 21.79
C TYR A 169 16.81 -3.72 22.15
N ASP A 170 16.63 -4.80 22.91
CA ASP A 170 17.71 -5.72 23.26
C ASP A 170 17.86 -6.83 22.20
N ALA A 171 18.86 -6.69 21.34
CA ALA A 171 19.22 -7.65 20.30
C ALA A 171 20.14 -8.75 20.86
N THR A 172 19.60 -9.59 21.75
CA THR A 172 20.27 -10.76 22.37
C THR A 172 21.48 -10.41 23.26
N GLY A 173 21.27 -9.51 24.21
CA GLY A 173 22.27 -9.07 25.20
C GLY A 173 23.05 -7.83 24.78
N ARG A 174 22.61 -7.13 23.74
CA ARG A 174 23.19 -5.89 23.22
C ARG A 174 22.08 -4.97 22.76
N TRP A 175 22.10 -3.72 23.21
CA TRP A 175 21.17 -2.72 22.71
C TRP A 175 21.39 -2.46 21.22
N ALA A 176 20.30 -2.27 20.50
CA ALA A 176 20.29 -1.86 19.10
C ALA A 176 19.06 -1.00 18.81
N ILE A 177 19.10 -0.29 17.70
CA ILE A 177 17.96 0.44 17.15
C ILE A 177 17.50 -0.29 15.89
N HIS A 178 16.19 -0.53 15.81
CA HIS A 178 15.61 -1.33 14.75
C HIS A 178 15.64 -0.60 13.39
N PRO A 179 16.30 -1.14 12.35
CA PRO A 179 16.40 -0.50 11.04
C PRO A 179 15.21 -0.74 10.13
N GLY A 180 14.22 -1.53 10.56
CA GLY A 180 13.14 -2.01 9.71
C GLY A 180 11.81 -2.10 10.45
N ALA A 181 10.96 -3.00 9.98
CA ALA A 181 9.68 -3.39 10.57
C ALA A 181 9.68 -4.91 10.80
N ASP A 182 9.22 -5.34 11.97
CA ASP A 182 9.06 -6.74 12.32
C ASP A 182 7.58 -7.10 12.16
N LEU A 183 7.22 -7.69 11.01
CA LEU A 183 5.84 -7.90 10.62
C LEU A 183 5.34 -9.27 11.07
N ASN A 184 4.29 -9.26 11.88
CA ASN A 184 3.73 -10.42 12.56
C ASN A 184 2.24 -10.59 12.32
N LEU A 185 1.76 -11.83 12.48
CA LEU A 185 0.36 -12.11 12.82
C LEU A 185 0.27 -12.57 14.29
N PRO A 186 -0.90 -12.48 14.93
CA PRO A 186 -1.08 -13.00 16.29
C PRO A 186 -0.79 -14.51 16.39
N GLY A 187 0.11 -14.89 17.29
CA GLY A 187 0.60 -16.28 17.42
C GLY A 187 1.60 -16.64 16.32
N ASP A 188 1.73 -17.93 16.00
CA ASP A 188 2.58 -18.41 14.89
C ASP A 188 1.76 -18.58 13.58
N VAL A 189 0.68 -17.80 13.41
CA VAL A 189 -0.24 -17.92 12.25
C VAL A 189 0.42 -17.45 10.95
N ASP A 190 1.43 -16.59 11.06
CA ASP A 190 2.27 -16.14 9.96
C ASP A 190 3.31 -17.17 9.51
N ALA A 191 3.47 -18.29 10.22
CA ALA A 191 4.39 -19.34 9.81
C ALA A 191 4.11 -19.78 8.36
N LEU A 192 5.16 -19.72 7.52
CA LEU A 192 5.11 -20.07 6.10
C LEU A 192 4.22 -19.18 5.22
N ALA A 193 3.73 -18.05 5.74
CA ALA A 193 3.01 -17.06 4.94
C ALA A 193 3.89 -16.57 3.77
N PRO A 194 3.31 -16.37 2.58
CA PRO A 194 4.08 -15.97 1.40
C PRO A 194 4.60 -14.54 1.53
N VAL A 195 5.89 -14.37 1.18
CA VAL A 195 6.60 -13.08 1.14
C VAL A 195 6.79 -12.68 -0.31
N TYR A 196 6.56 -11.40 -0.62
CA TYR A 196 6.56 -10.86 -1.98
C TYR A 196 7.57 -9.71 -2.13
N ALA A 197 8.15 -9.59 -3.31
CA ALA A 197 8.96 -8.43 -3.68
C ALA A 197 8.08 -7.16 -3.66
N THR A 198 8.53 -6.13 -2.95
CA THR A 198 7.75 -4.90 -2.77
C THR A 198 7.79 -4.00 -4.00
N ALA A 199 8.80 -4.15 -4.86
CA ALA A 199 8.91 -3.47 -6.15
C ALA A 199 9.65 -4.33 -7.17
N ASP A 200 9.63 -3.92 -8.44
CA ASP A 200 10.54 -4.44 -9.47
C ASP A 200 12.00 -4.25 -9.05
N GLY A 201 12.87 -5.24 -9.28
CA GLY A 201 14.27 -5.15 -8.86
C GLY A 201 15.12 -6.36 -9.26
N ILE A 202 16.35 -6.40 -8.76
CA ILE A 202 17.28 -7.52 -8.94
C ILE A 202 17.72 -8.06 -7.59
N VAL A 203 17.63 -9.37 -7.42
CA VAL A 203 18.11 -10.05 -6.21
C VAL A 203 19.64 -9.95 -6.14
N ARG A 204 20.16 -9.37 -5.06
CA ARG A 204 21.61 -9.22 -4.80
C ARG A 204 22.12 -10.18 -3.75
N ALA A 205 21.27 -10.64 -2.84
CA ALA A 205 21.58 -11.71 -1.91
C ALA A 205 20.40 -12.67 -1.80
N SER A 206 20.69 -13.96 -1.71
CA SER A 206 19.73 -15.01 -1.36
C SER A 206 20.49 -16.16 -0.70
N ALA A 207 20.73 -16.04 0.60
CA ALA A 207 21.57 -16.97 1.36
C ALA A 207 21.22 -16.94 2.86
N ALA A 208 21.76 -17.90 3.60
CA ALA A 208 21.66 -17.93 5.05
C ALA A 208 22.77 -17.08 5.68
N TYR A 209 22.41 -16.16 6.58
CA TYR A 209 23.34 -15.36 7.35
C TYR A 209 23.14 -15.60 8.85
N SER A 210 24.25 -15.50 9.59
CA SER A 210 24.22 -15.63 11.05
C SER A 210 23.27 -14.57 11.64
N ILE A 211 22.46 -14.96 12.64
CA ILE A 211 21.42 -14.15 13.30
C ILE A 211 20.20 -13.87 12.40
N TRP A 212 20.40 -13.60 11.12
CA TRP A 212 19.33 -13.31 10.16
C TRP A 212 18.50 -14.52 9.72
N GLY A 213 19.09 -15.72 9.71
CA GLY A 213 18.44 -16.86 9.05
C GLY A 213 18.59 -16.78 7.54
N ASN A 214 17.63 -17.33 6.79
CA ASN A 214 17.56 -17.11 5.35
C ASN A 214 17.18 -15.66 5.06
N LEU A 215 17.89 -15.04 4.14
CA LEU A 215 17.82 -13.62 3.85
C LEU A 215 17.79 -13.39 2.33
N ILE A 216 16.89 -12.53 1.88
CA ILE A 216 16.90 -12.00 0.52
C ILE A 216 17.16 -10.50 0.57
N VAL A 217 18.02 -10.01 -0.33
CA VAL A 217 18.19 -8.57 -0.60
C VAL A 217 17.85 -8.30 -2.06
N ILE A 218 16.99 -7.32 -2.31
CA ILE A 218 16.62 -6.86 -3.66
C ILE A 218 17.09 -5.42 -3.82
N GLU A 219 17.80 -5.15 -4.91
CA GLU A 219 18.16 -3.81 -5.33
C GLU A 219 17.09 -3.25 -6.28
N HIS A 220 16.70 -2.00 -6.06
CA HIS A 220 15.72 -1.28 -6.87
C HIS A 220 16.30 0.05 -7.35
N GLN A 221 15.80 0.52 -8.49
CA GLN A 221 16.06 1.86 -8.99
C GLN A 221 14.78 2.70 -8.93
N LEU A 222 14.81 3.83 -8.25
CA LEU A 222 13.71 4.80 -8.24
C LEU A 222 13.64 5.59 -9.56
N GLN A 223 12.53 6.30 -9.78
CA GLN A 223 12.31 7.07 -11.02
C GLN A 223 13.35 8.18 -11.24
N ASP A 224 13.90 8.74 -10.17
CA ASP A 224 14.95 9.76 -10.19
C ASP A 224 16.35 9.16 -10.40
N GLY A 225 16.47 7.83 -10.52
CA GLY A 225 17.73 7.10 -10.67
C GLY A 225 18.37 6.69 -9.34
N THR A 226 17.79 7.06 -8.20
CA THR A 226 18.31 6.69 -6.87
C THR A 226 18.25 5.18 -6.68
N ARG A 227 19.29 4.61 -6.07
CA ARG A 227 19.38 3.19 -5.72
C ARG A 227 18.94 2.97 -4.29
N ILE A 228 18.10 1.96 -4.08
CA ILE A 228 17.70 1.53 -2.75
C ILE A 228 17.70 0.01 -2.68
N TRP A 229 17.80 -0.51 -1.46
CA TRP A 229 17.77 -1.94 -1.20
C TRP A 229 16.63 -2.26 -0.25
N THR A 230 15.92 -3.35 -0.53
CA THR A 230 14.99 -3.95 0.42
C THR A 230 15.54 -5.28 0.91
N ARG A 231 15.38 -5.56 2.20
CA ARG A 231 15.85 -6.79 2.81
C ARG A 231 14.71 -7.53 3.49
N TYR A 232 14.68 -8.84 3.29
CA TYR A 232 13.66 -9.76 3.78
C TYR A 232 14.35 -10.84 4.61
N GLY A 233 14.30 -10.67 5.94
CA GLY A 233 14.98 -11.53 6.90
C GLY A 233 14.10 -12.62 7.48
N HIS A 234 14.75 -13.55 8.18
CA HIS A 234 14.13 -14.64 8.94
C HIS A 234 13.30 -15.62 8.10
N LEU A 235 13.53 -15.70 6.79
CA LEU A 235 12.73 -16.54 5.91
C LEU A 235 12.89 -18.04 6.22
N ASN A 236 11.82 -18.81 6.01
CA ASN A 236 11.88 -20.27 6.04
C ASN A 236 12.36 -20.83 4.71
N GLU A 237 11.84 -20.27 3.61
CA GLU A 237 12.10 -20.66 2.24
C GLU A 237 12.45 -19.42 1.40
N MET A 238 13.39 -19.56 0.47
CA MET A 238 13.72 -18.58 -0.56
C MET A 238 13.43 -19.19 -1.93
N THR A 239 12.63 -18.50 -2.76
CA THR A 239 12.17 -19.00 -4.07
C THR A 239 12.85 -18.29 -5.24
N VAL A 240 13.89 -17.51 -4.98
CA VAL A 240 14.63 -16.71 -5.97
C VAL A 240 16.15 -16.90 -5.79
N GLN A 241 16.92 -16.56 -6.81
CA GLN A 241 18.38 -16.69 -6.84
C GLN A 241 19.06 -15.33 -7.08
N VAL A 242 20.33 -15.21 -6.69
CA VAL A 242 21.15 -14.01 -6.97
C VAL A 242 21.16 -13.71 -8.48
N ASN A 243 21.06 -12.42 -8.82
CA ASN A 243 20.91 -11.86 -10.16
C ASN A 243 19.57 -12.14 -10.86
N GLN A 244 18.60 -12.76 -10.19
CA GLN A 244 17.24 -12.88 -10.72
C GLN A 244 16.55 -11.51 -10.73
N VAL A 245 16.01 -11.12 -11.88
CA VAL A 245 15.07 -10.00 -11.99
C VAL A 245 13.72 -10.44 -11.42
N VAL A 246 13.17 -9.64 -10.52
CA VAL A 246 11.88 -9.88 -9.88
C VAL A 246 10.92 -8.76 -10.17
N LYS A 247 9.63 -9.08 -10.21
CA LYS A 247 8.55 -8.12 -10.40
C LYS A 247 7.86 -7.76 -9.08
N ARG A 248 7.33 -6.54 -8.97
CA ARG A 248 6.48 -6.13 -7.86
C ARG A 248 5.36 -7.15 -7.65
N GLY A 249 5.21 -7.62 -6.41
CA GLY A 249 4.20 -8.61 -6.04
C GLY A 249 4.55 -10.05 -6.42
N GLN A 250 5.73 -10.32 -6.99
CA GLN A 250 6.25 -11.67 -7.19
C GLN A 250 6.59 -12.32 -5.85
N MET A 251 6.19 -13.56 -5.64
CA MET A 251 6.55 -14.32 -4.44
C MET A 251 8.05 -14.64 -4.47
N ILE A 252 8.75 -14.33 -3.37
CA ILE A 252 10.20 -14.48 -3.22
C ILE A 252 10.60 -15.43 -2.09
N GLY A 253 9.68 -15.75 -1.18
CA GLY A 253 9.97 -16.63 -0.07
C GLY A 253 8.76 -16.85 0.84
N ARG A 254 9.03 -17.40 2.02
CA ARG A 254 8.03 -17.62 3.07
C ARG A 254 8.56 -17.20 4.43
N VAL A 255 7.66 -16.67 5.27
CA VAL A 255 7.96 -16.29 6.66
C VAL A 255 8.52 -17.48 7.42
N GLY A 256 9.57 -17.23 8.20
CA GLY A 256 10.23 -18.19 9.07
C GLY A 256 10.57 -17.57 10.42
N ASN A 257 11.59 -18.14 11.07
CA ASN A 257 11.93 -17.83 12.46
C ASN A 257 13.44 -17.89 12.74
N ALA A 258 14.25 -17.67 11.70
CA ALA A 258 15.72 -17.76 11.73
C ALA A 258 16.28 -19.04 12.38
N PHE A 259 15.82 -20.20 11.91
CA PHE A 259 16.25 -21.51 12.40
C PHE A 259 15.94 -21.73 13.90
N ASN A 260 14.70 -21.46 14.30
CA ASN A 260 14.18 -21.56 15.68
C ASN A 260 14.83 -20.60 16.68
N ARG A 261 15.35 -19.46 16.21
CA ARG A 261 15.94 -18.44 17.09
C ARG A 261 14.91 -17.41 17.57
N TYR A 262 13.86 -17.16 16.78
CA TYR A 262 12.83 -16.17 17.09
C TYR A 262 11.42 -16.78 17.00
N ALA A 263 10.41 -16.01 17.38
CA ALA A 263 9.03 -16.28 16.94
C ALA A 263 8.93 -16.09 15.41
N TYR A 264 7.91 -16.67 14.78
CA TYR A 264 7.68 -16.42 13.36
C TYR A 264 7.39 -14.93 13.14
N HIS A 265 8.09 -14.34 12.16
CA HIS A 265 7.87 -12.98 11.66
C HIS A 265 8.69 -12.74 10.38
N LEU A 266 8.33 -11.70 9.63
CA LEU A 266 9.18 -11.14 8.59
C LEU A 266 9.88 -9.89 9.11
N HIS A 267 11.21 -9.90 9.14
CA HIS A 267 11.95 -8.64 9.22
C HIS A 267 12.03 -8.01 7.82
N TYR A 268 11.57 -6.78 7.69
CA TYR A 268 11.59 -6.02 6.44
C TYR A 268 12.24 -4.64 6.65
N ASP A 269 13.32 -4.35 5.93
CA ASP A 269 13.94 -3.03 5.94
C ASP A 269 14.15 -2.45 4.54
N VAL A 270 14.26 -1.12 4.49
CA VAL A 270 14.59 -0.34 3.30
C VAL A 270 15.85 0.47 3.59
N ALA A 271 16.86 0.36 2.74
CA ALA A 271 18.19 0.91 2.98
C ALA A 271 18.71 1.73 1.80
N THR A 272 19.50 2.76 2.13
CA THR A 272 20.30 3.55 1.19
C THR A 272 21.75 3.07 1.12
N ILE A 273 22.20 2.31 2.11
CA ILE A 273 23.47 1.58 2.07
C ILE A 273 23.36 0.36 1.15
N ASP A 274 24.47 0.02 0.49
CA ASP A 274 24.56 -1.13 -0.42
C ASP A 274 24.50 -2.47 0.32
N LEU A 275 23.28 -2.90 0.63
CA LEU A 275 23.02 -4.22 1.21
C LEU A 275 23.28 -5.37 0.22
N GLY A 276 23.52 -5.08 -1.07
CA GLY A 276 23.95 -6.10 -2.01
C GLY A 276 25.33 -6.64 -1.66
N ASN A 277 26.25 -5.72 -1.34
CA ASN A 277 27.60 -6.06 -0.88
C ASN A 277 27.67 -6.35 0.63
N TYR A 278 26.77 -5.77 1.43
CA TYR A 278 26.73 -5.94 2.88
C TYR A 278 25.37 -6.48 3.40
N PRO A 279 24.94 -7.66 2.95
CA PRO A 279 23.59 -8.17 3.21
C PRO A 279 23.27 -8.41 4.70
N ALA A 280 24.29 -8.69 5.52
CA ALA A 280 24.14 -8.90 6.95
C ALA A 280 24.36 -7.63 7.80
N ASP A 281 24.51 -6.45 7.19
CA ASP A 281 24.80 -5.21 7.91
C ASP A 281 23.73 -4.89 8.97
N TRP A 282 24.18 -4.46 10.14
CA TRP A 282 23.31 -4.06 11.24
C TRP A 282 23.83 -2.78 11.91
N PRO A 283 23.00 -1.73 12.09
CA PRO A 283 23.45 -0.43 12.59
C PRO A 283 23.82 -0.38 14.05
N GLY A 284 23.40 -1.37 14.85
CA GLY A 284 23.65 -1.37 16.30
C GLY A 284 22.87 -0.28 17.01
N ASP A 285 23.39 0.25 18.11
CA ASP A 285 22.76 1.27 18.97
C ASP A 285 23.11 2.72 18.54
N ASP A 286 23.31 2.95 17.24
CA ASP A 286 23.65 4.27 16.68
C ASP A 286 22.45 4.87 15.93
N PRO A 287 21.69 5.80 16.53
CA PRO A 287 20.54 6.41 15.88
C PRO A 287 20.92 7.21 14.63
N GLY A 288 22.11 7.83 14.63
CA GLY A 288 22.59 8.62 13.50
C GLY A 288 22.91 7.73 12.29
N ARG A 289 23.43 6.51 12.55
CA ARG A 289 23.61 5.50 11.50
C ARG A 289 22.27 5.01 10.95
N VAL A 290 21.32 4.70 11.82
CA VAL A 290 19.97 4.25 11.40
C VAL A 290 19.33 5.29 10.48
N MET A 291 19.28 6.56 10.89
CA MET A 291 18.65 7.63 10.12
C MET A 291 19.36 7.96 8.80
N ARG A 292 20.65 7.62 8.67
CA ARG A 292 21.45 7.89 7.46
C ARG A 292 21.35 6.76 6.45
N ASP A 293 21.48 5.52 6.93
CA ASP A 293 21.69 4.34 6.09
C ASP A 293 20.38 3.55 5.85
N TYR A 294 19.35 3.77 6.67
CA TYR A 294 18.06 3.09 6.63
C TYR A 294 16.91 4.09 6.59
N LEU A 295 15.79 3.66 6.01
CA LEU A 295 14.56 4.43 5.87
C LEU A 295 13.44 3.73 6.65
N ASP A 296 12.53 4.51 7.23
CA ASP A 296 11.30 3.96 7.80
C ASP A 296 10.52 3.21 6.70
N PRO A 297 10.38 1.86 6.78
CA PRO A 297 9.77 1.08 5.72
C PRO A 297 8.30 1.43 5.50
N LEU A 298 7.57 1.79 6.56
CA LEU A 298 6.18 2.18 6.48
C LEU A 298 6.05 3.53 5.75
N ALA A 299 6.81 4.54 6.21
CA ALA A 299 6.77 5.87 5.60
C ALA A 299 7.29 5.86 4.15
N PHE A 300 8.37 5.12 3.88
CA PHE A 300 8.94 4.97 2.55
C PHE A 300 7.95 4.32 1.60
N THR A 301 7.38 3.19 1.99
CA THR A 301 6.41 2.45 1.16
C THR A 301 5.16 3.31 0.94
N ALA A 302 4.68 4.04 1.95
CA ALA A 302 3.55 4.98 1.79
C ALA A 302 3.82 6.05 0.73
N ALA A 303 5.02 6.65 0.74
CA ALA A 303 5.40 7.72 -0.17
C ALA A 303 5.63 7.25 -1.62
N HIS A 304 6.02 5.98 -1.81
CA HIS A 304 6.40 5.43 -3.11
C HIS A 304 5.42 4.37 -3.64
N ARG A 305 4.30 4.14 -2.97
CA ARG A 305 3.23 3.27 -3.50
C ARG A 305 2.59 3.95 -4.72
N PRO A 306 2.34 3.22 -5.83
CA PRO A 306 1.57 3.80 -6.93
C PRO A 306 0.17 4.07 -6.41
N LEU A 307 -0.22 5.34 -6.40
CA LEU A 307 -1.62 5.69 -6.30
C LEU A 307 -2.32 5.01 -7.48
N SER A 308 -3.28 4.13 -7.20
CA SER A 308 -4.10 3.50 -8.23
C SER A 308 -4.61 4.60 -9.15
N ALA A 309 -4.44 4.40 -10.47
CA ALA A 309 -4.69 5.41 -11.48
C ALA A 309 -6.02 6.13 -11.19
N LYS A 310 -5.97 7.47 -11.16
CA LYS A 310 -7.16 8.33 -10.96
C LYS A 310 -8.28 7.83 -11.88
N PRO A 311 -9.48 7.52 -11.36
CA PRO A 311 -10.64 7.38 -12.23
C PRO A 311 -10.77 8.69 -13.02
N LYS A 312 -10.60 8.64 -14.34
CA LYS A 312 -10.94 9.76 -15.22
C LYS A 312 -12.46 9.84 -15.28
N THR A 313 -13.10 10.32 -14.23
CA THR A 313 -14.52 10.65 -14.26
C THR A 313 -14.67 12.13 -14.59
N ALA A 314 -15.31 12.40 -15.72
CA ALA A 314 -15.78 13.75 -16.03
C ALA A 314 -16.73 14.20 -14.89
N LEU A 315 -16.54 15.42 -14.40
CA LEU A 315 -17.39 16.00 -13.37
C LEU A 315 -18.85 15.95 -13.83
N GLN A 316 -19.71 15.32 -13.04
CA GLN A 316 -21.14 15.35 -13.24
C GLN A 316 -21.75 16.52 -12.46
N ILE A 317 -22.80 17.11 -13.00
CA ILE A 317 -23.58 18.10 -12.25
C ILE A 317 -25.03 17.65 -12.16
N GLY A 318 -25.67 18.06 -11.08
CA GLY A 318 -26.89 17.43 -10.65
C GLY A 318 -27.81 18.30 -9.83
N LEU A 319 -28.96 17.73 -9.52
CA LEU A 319 -30.00 18.34 -8.74
C LEU A 319 -30.47 17.39 -7.63
N HIS A 320 -30.81 17.99 -6.50
CA HIS A 320 -31.48 17.27 -5.42
C HIS A 320 -32.90 16.87 -5.82
N ASP A 321 -33.41 15.89 -5.08
CA ASP A 321 -34.77 15.34 -5.11
C ASP A 321 -35.17 14.63 -6.42
N ARG A 322 -36.28 13.87 -6.34
CA ARG A 322 -36.77 13.10 -7.48
C ARG A 322 -37.29 14.03 -8.59
N GLU A 323 -37.82 15.19 -8.24
CA GLU A 323 -38.34 16.16 -9.21
C GLU A 323 -37.21 16.86 -9.96
N GLY A 324 -36.04 17.02 -9.34
CA GLY A 324 -34.81 17.49 -9.96
C GLY A 324 -34.30 16.49 -10.98
N ALA A 325 -34.27 15.21 -10.60
CA ALA A 325 -33.94 14.15 -11.54
C ALA A 325 -34.93 14.08 -12.72
N GLN A 326 -36.24 14.21 -12.47
CA GLN A 326 -37.24 14.24 -13.53
C GLN A 326 -37.11 15.48 -14.43
N TRP A 327 -36.83 16.65 -13.85
CA TRP A 327 -36.56 17.86 -14.62
C TRP A 327 -35.33 17.70 -15.53
N MET A 328 -34.25 17.09 -15.02
CA MET A 328 -33.05 16.76 -15.81
C MET A 328 -33.41 15.84 -16.98
N LYS A 329 -34.12 14.75 -16.70
CA LYS A 329 -34.60 13.79 -17.71
C LYS A 329 -35.45 14.47 -18.79
N GLN A 330 -36.43 15.29 -18.41
CA GLN A 330 -37.30 16.04 -19.34
C GLN A 330 -36.52 17.03 -20.21
N ASN A 331 -35.37 17.52 -19.73
CA ASN A 331 -34.50 18.42 -20.46
C ASN A 331 -33.35 17.72 -21.21
N GLY A 332 -33.33 16.38 -21.23
CA GLY A 332 -32.30 15.58 -21.89
C GLY A 332 -30.92 15.72 -21.24
N LEU A 333 -30.87 16.03 -19.94
CA LEU A 333 -29.63 16.19 -19.19
C LEU A 333 -29.21 14.86 -18.56
N LYS A 334 -27.99 14.42 -18.88
CA LYS A 334 -27.25 13.41 -18.13
C LYS A 334 -26.53 14.09 -16.96
N GLY A 335 -26.24 13.34 -15.90
CA GLY A 335 -25.58 13.88 -14.72
C GLY A 335 -25.89 13.07 -13.49
N VAL A 336 -25.87 13.71 -12.32
CA VAL A 336 -26.10 13.06 -11.02
C VAL A 336 -27.36 13.61 -10.35
N CYS A 337 -28.02 12.82 -9.51
CA CYS A 337 -29.07 13.33 -8.61
C CYS A 337 -28.96 12.69 -7.23
N LEU A 338 -29.49 13.37 -6.21
CA LEU A 338 -29.65 12.79 -4.87
C LEU A 338 -31.13 12.67 -4.52
N VAL A 339 -31.58 11.44 -4.29
CA VAL A 339 -32.94 11.12 -3.84
C VAL A 339 -32.91 10.64 -2.38
N LEU A 340 -34.00 10.88 -1.64
CA LEU A 340 -34.13 10.53 -0.23
C LEU A 340 -35.06 9.32 -0.06
N ALA A 341 -34.67 8.39 0.81
CA ALA A 341 -35.55 7.36 1.37
C ALA A 341 -35.50 7.39 2.90
N GLN A 342 -36.67 7.45 3.52
CA GLN A 342 -36.87 7.25 4.94
C GLN A 342 -37.41 5.85 5.15
N VAL A 343 -36.71 5.05 5.95
CA VAL A 343 -37.01 3.63 6.13
C VAL A 343 -37.71 3.38 7.46
N GLN A 344 -37.42 4.19 8.48
CA GLN A 344 -37.80 3.92 9.86
C GLN A 344 -37.47 2.48 10.28
N ASP A 345 -38.47 1.62 10.44
CA ASP A 345 -38.31 0.24 10.86
C ASP A 345 -38.82 -0.79 9.83
N GLN A 346 -39.19 -0.36 8.62
CA GLN A 346 -39.72 -1.23 7.57
C GLN A 346 -39.07 -0.98 6.21
N PRO A 347 -38.70 -2.02 5.45
CA PRO A 347 -38.11 -1.83 4.13
C PRO A 347 -39.04 -1.08 3.18
N VAL A 348 -38.49 -0.19 2.36
CA VAL A 348 -39.24 0.57 1.37
C VAL A 348 -38.88 0.15 -0.07
N PRO A 349 -39.85 -0.01 -0.98
CA PRO A 349 -39.55 -0.36 -2.37
C PRO A 349 -38.99 0.86 -3.11
N LEU A 350 -37.83 0.69 -3.76
CA LEU A 350 -37.16 1.75 -4.51
C LEU A 350 -36.83 1.29 -5.93
N ASP A 351 -37.36 2.00 -6.93
CA ASP A 351 -37.02 1.79 -8.33
C ASP A 351 -36.78 3.13 -9.03
N PHE A 352 -35.53 3.32 -9.45
CA PHE A 352 -35.05 4.48 -10.19
C PHE A 352 -34.50 4.08 -11.55
N SER A 353 -34.85 2.89 -12.06
CA SER A 353 -34.38 2.39 -13.36
C SER A 353 -34.74 3.35 -14.49
N ASP A 354 -35.86 4.06 -14.39
CA ASP A 354 -36.28 5.07 -15.37
C ASP A 354 -35.35 6.29 -15.45
N LEU A 355 -34.71 6.66 -14.33
CA LEU A 355 -33.72 7.73 -14.24
C LEU A 355 -32.34 7.21 -14.67
N ALA A 356 -31.94 6.04 -14.20
CA ALA A 356 -30.69 5.39 -14.57
C ALA A 356 -30.60 5.17 -16.09
N ASN A 357 -31.67 4.68 -16.71
CA ASN A 357 -31.77 4.49 -18.17
C ASN A 357 -31.72 5.82 -18.95
N ALA A 358 -32.06 6.94 -18.33
CA ALA A 358 -31.90 8.27 -18.92
C ALA A 358 -30.46 8.81 -18.83
N GLY A 359 -29.52 8.04 -18.26
CA GLY A 359 -28.13 8.46 -18.04
C GLY A 359 -27.96 9.36 -16.82
N ILE A 360 -28.85 9.25 -15.83
CA ILE A 360 -28.73 9.94 -14.55
C ILE A 360 -28.13 8.97 -13.52
N THR A 361 -26.97 9.31 -12.97
CA THR A 361 -26.39 8.66 -11.79
C THR A 361 -27.26 8.98 -10.57
N VAL A 362 -27.92 7.96 -10.03
CA VAL A 362 -28.83 8.11 -8.89
C VAL A 362 -28.06 7.82 -7.60
N LEU A 363 -27.82 8.85 -6.80
CA LEU A 363 -27.36 8.71 -5.42
C LEU A 363 -28.56 8.63 -4.50
N LEU A 364 -28.50 7.74 -3.52
CA LEU A 364 -29.53 7.58 -2.50
C LEU A 364 -29.02 8.09 -1.15
N ARG A 365 -29.80 8.95 -0.50
CA ARG A 365 -29.70 9.19 0.94
C ARG A 365 -30.70 8.28 1.63
N ILE A 366 -30.23 7.40 2.50
CA ILE A 366 -31.11 6.50 3.25
C ILE A 366 -30.94 6.72 4.75
N GLY A 367 -32.05 6.90 5.47
CA GLY A 367 -32.03 7.20 6.90
C GLY A 367 -33.29 6.72 7.62
N TYR A 368 -33.31 6.90 8.95
CA TYR A 368 -34.44 6.55 9.78
C TYR A 368 -35.61 7.51 9.52
N GLY A 369 -35.41 8.79 9.80
CA GLY A 369 -36.33 9.88 9.47
C GLY A 369 -35.57 11.14 9.05
N TYR A 370 -36.00 12.32 9.49
CA TYR A 370 -35.33 13.60 9.21
C TYR A 370 -35.32 14.54 10.42
N ALA A 371 -34.86 15.77 10.24
CA ALA A 371 -34.71 16.80 11.28
C ALA A 371 -36.04 17.35 11.86
N ASP A 372 -37.10 16.52 11.88
CA ASP A 372 -38.39 16.79 12.54
C ASP A 372 -38.44 16.23 13.98
N GLY A 373 -37.31 15.70 14.46
CA GLY A 373 -37.17 15.06 15.76
C GLY A 373 -37.16 13.53 15.70
N THR A 374 -37.43 12.92 14.54
CA THR A 374 -37.22 11.48 14.34
C THR A 374 -35.74 11.10 14.28
N GLY A 375 -34.92 11.97 13.68
CA GLY A 375 -33.48 11.78 13.54
C GLY A 375 -33.09 10.93 12.34
N THR A 376 -31.84 11.10 11.89
CA THR A 376 -31.28 10.48 10.70
C THR A 376 -30.95 8.98 10.89
N ILE A 377 -30.70 8.57 12.14
CA ILE A 377 -30.41 7.20 12.58
C ILE A 377 -31.35 6.86 13.73
N ALA A 378 -31.79 5.60 13.82
CA ALA A 378 -32.71 5.16 14.86
C ALA A 378 -32.10 5.26 16.27
N PRO A 379 -32.91 5.48 17.31
CA PRO A 379 -32.47 5.32 18.70
C PRO A 379 -32.17 3.83 19.01
N PRO A 380 -31.41 3.52 20.08
CA PRO A 380 -30.89 2.17 20.35
C PRO A 380 -31.96 1.07 20.35
N GLU A 381 -33.14 1.35 20.86
CA GLU A 381 -34.26 0.41 20.95
C GLU A 381 -34.92 0.06 19.60
N ARG A 382 -34.66 0.85 18.55
CA ARG A 382 -35.14 0.59 17.18
C ARG A 382 -34.03 0.30 16.19
N LEU A 383 -32.77 0.38 16.61
CA LEU A 383 -31.61 0.33 15.74
C LEU A 383 -31.52 -0.97 14.93
N ALA A 384 -31.76 -2.13 15.55
CA ALA A 384 -31.68 -3.41 14.83
C ALA A 384 -32.72 -3.53 13.71
N ALA A 385 -33.98 -3.15 13.98
CA ALA A 385 -35.05 -3.18 12.98
C ALA A 385 -34.78 -2.19 11.85
N PHE A 386 -34.28 -1.00 12.17
CA PHE A 386 -33.86 -0.02 11.18
C PHE A 386 -32.72 -0.54 10.27
N GLU A 387 -31.68 -1.14 10.85
CA GLU A 387 -30.56 -1.71 10.10
C GLU A 387 -31.00 -2.81 9.14
N ASP A 388 -31.89 -3.71 9.59
CA ASP A 388 -32.46 -4.77 8.76
C ASP A 388 -33.30 -4.19 7.62
N ALA A 389 -34.12 -3.19 7.93
CA ALA A 389 -34.95 -2.51 6.95
C ALA A 389 -34.12 -1.77 5.89
N VAL A 390 -33.02 -1.12 6.30
CA VAL A 390 -32.07 -0.48 5.39
C VAL A 390 -31.41 -1.50 4.48
N ALA A 391 -30.83 -2.57 5.05
CA ALA A 391 -30.16 -3.60 4.26
C ALA A 391 -31.11 -4.26 3.25
N GLN A 392 -32.34 -4.58 3.66
CA GLN A 392 -33.36 -5.14 2.77
C GLN A 392 -33.80 -4.15 1.69
N THR A 393 -33.96 -2.87 2.03
CA THR A 393 -34.27 -1.81 1.06
C THR A 393 -33.17 -1.71 0.00
N LEU A 394 -31.90 -1.63 0.43
CA LEU A 394 -30.77 -1.50 -0.48
C LEU A 394 -30.59 -2.71 -1.39
N ASN A 395 -30.76 -3.92 -0.86
CA ASN A 395 -30.65 -5.16 -1.64
C ASN A 395 -31.77 -5.30 -2.70
N ASN A 396 -32.91 -4.64 -2.50
CA ASN A 396 -34.05 -4.67 -3.42
C ASN A 396 -34.14 -3.43 -4.33
N ALA A 397 -33.35 -2.39 -4.05
CA ALA A 397 -33.38 -1.14 -4.80
C ALA A 397 -32.89 -1.35 -6.24
N GLN A 398 -33.55 -0.71 -7.20
CA GLN A 398 -33.18 -0.75 -8.61
C GLN A 398 -32.78 0.63 -9.12
N GLY A 399 -31.77 0.69 -9.99
CA GLY A 399 -31.29 1.94 -10.59
C GLY A 399 -30.50 2.85 -9.66
N VAL A 400 -30.18 2.43 -8.43
CA VAL A 400 -29.31 3.19 -7.50
C VAL A 400 -27.85 2.94 -7.87
N THR A 401 -27.07 4.02 -8.00
CA THR A 401 -25.63 3.94 -8.29
C THR A 401 -24.78 3.82 -7.04
N ALA A 402 -25.07 4.64 -6.02
CA ALA A 402 -24.43 4.58 -4.72
C ALA A 402 -25.32 5.20 -3.64
N THR A 403 -25.11 4.79 -2.40
CA THR A 403 -25.90 5.24 -1.26
C THR A 403 -25.01 5.86 -0.18
N HIS A 404 -25.40 7.00 0.37
CA HIS A 404 -24.89 7.45 1.65
C HIS A 404 -25.86 7.12 2.78
N TYR A 405 -25.32 6.49 3.82
CA TYR A 405 -26.08 6.08 4.99
C TYR A 405 -26.18 7.23 5.98
N CYS A 406 -27.40 7.72 6.22
CA CYS A 406 -27.73 8.89 7.04
C CYS A 406 -27.19 10.22 6.48
N ASN A 407 -27.33 11.29 7.26
CA ASN A 407 -27.02 12.67 6.90
C ASN A 407 -26.51 13.45 8.11
N GLU A 408 -25.43 14.23 7.94
CA GLU A 408 -24.96 15.24 8.89
C GLU A 408 -24.97 14.77 10.35
N ILE A 409 -24.47 13.56 10.61
CA ILE A 409 -24.57 12.91 11.92
C ILE A 409 -23.82 13.63 13.04
N ASN A 410 -22.94 14.58 12.69
CA ASN A 410 -22.24 15.47 13.61
C ASN A 410 -23.08 16.71 13.99
N ASN A 411 -24.25 16.89 13.39
CA ASN A 411 -25.20 17.95 13.72
C ASN A 411 -26.22 17.43 14.76
N GLY A 412 -26.30 18.09 15.90
CA GLY A 412 -27.22 17.71 16.98
C GLY A 412 -28.70 17.72 16.59
N SER A 413 -29.10 18.46 15.55
CA SER A 413 -30.48 18.47 15.05
C SER A 413 -30.86 17.23 14.25
N GLU A 414 -29.88 16.45 13.80
CA GLU A 414 -30.09 15.19 13.07
C GLU A 414 -30.21 14.00 14.03
N ALA A 415 -30.02 14.22 15.33
CA ALA A 415 -30.14 13.20 16.35
C ALA A 415 -31.61 12.94 16.74
N PRO A 416 -31.99 11.70 17.07
CA PRO A 416 -33.34 11.39 17.56
C PRO A 416 -33.71 12.24 18.76
N GLY A 417 -34.97 12.68 18.81
CA GLY A 417 -35.52 13.45 19.92
C GLY A 417 -35.08 14.91 19.98
N TRP A 418 -34.49 15.46 18.93
CA TRP A 418 -34.35 16.92 18.77
C TRP A 418 -35.72 17.58 18.67
N ASP A 419 -35.92 18.72 19.34
CA ASP A 419 -37.16 19.50 19.22
C ASP A 419 -36.93 20.72 18.33
N PRO A 420 -37.37 20.70 17.07
CA PRO A 420 -37.15 21.81 16.13
C PRO A 420 -37.89 23.09 16.52
N ARG A 421 -38.91 23.02 17.39
CA ARG A 421 -39.70 24.19 17.80
C ARG A 421 -38.95 25.10 18.77
N ILE A 422 -38.08 24.49 19.57
CA ILE A 422 -37.23 25.20 20.54
C ILE A 422 -35.74 25.16 20.16
N ASN A 423 -35.42 24.46 19.06
CA ASN A 423 -34.06 24.26 18.55
C ASN A 423 -33.12 23.73 19.63
N ALA A 424 -33.55 22.69 20.35
CA ALA A 424 -32.84 22.10 21.47
C ALA A 424 -33.19 20.61 21.66
N PRO A 425 -32.39 19.86 22.45
CA PRO A 425 -32.75 18.50 22.87
C PRO A 425 -34.14 18.42 23.52
N GLY A 426 -35.00 17.55 23.00
CA GLY A 426 -36.28 17.21 23.60
C GLY A 426 -36.18 16.10 24.66
N PRO A 427 -37.31 15.67 25.25
CA PRO A 427 -37.34 14.66 26.31
C PRO A 427 -36.80 13.28 25.92
N HIS A 428 -36.74 12.98 24.62
CA HIS A 428 -36.28 11.70 24.07
C HIS A 428 -34.99 11.84 23.28
N TYR A 429 -34.21 12.90 23.55
CA TYR A 429 -32.98 13.17 22.83
C TYR A 429 -31.93 12.09 23.03
N PHE A 430 -31.43 11.54 21.94
CA PHE A 430 -30.32 10.58 21.93
C PHE A 430 -29.14 11.16 21.15
N PRO A 431 -28.08 11.63 21.83
CA PRO A 431 -26.92 12.20 21.15
C PRO A 431 -26.16 11.14 20.34
N LEU A 432 -25.84 11.48 19.10
CA LEU A 432 -25.04 10.61 18.24
C LEU A 432 -23.55 10.71 18.58
N THR A 433 -22.82 9.61 18.37
CA THR A 433 -21.36 9.56 18.40
C THR A 433 -20.83 8.86 17.15
N PRO A 434 -19.55 9.08 16.77
CA PRO A 434 -18.93 8.31 15.70
C PRO A 434 -19.01 6.80 15.93
N GLU A 435 -18.77 6.32 17.15
CA GLU A 435 -18.81 4.89 17.47
C GLU A 435 -20.19 4.29 17.23
N TYR A 436 -21.25 4.99 17.65
CA TYR A 436 -22.63 4.54 17.42
C TYR A 436 -22.92 4.39 15.92
N TYR A 437 -22.54 5.40 15.15
CA TYR A 437 -22.68 5.39 13.69
C TYR A 437 -21.86 4.29 13.02
N ILE A 438 -20.57 4.18 13.35
CA ILE A 438 -19.63 3.19 12.78
C ILE A 438 -20.15 1.78 13.00
N GLN A 439 -20.62 1.47 14.21
CA GLN A 439 -21.18 0.16 14.52
C GLN A 439 -22.41 -0.16 13.66
N SER A 440 -23.31 0.80 13.49
CA SER A 440 -24.51 0.61 12.68
C SER A 440 -24.20 0.48 11.19
N TYR A 441 -23.34 1.38 10.67
CA TYR A 441 -22.82 1.32 9.31
C TYR A 441 -22.19 -0.04 9.01
N ASN A 442 -21.31 -0.54 9.89
CA ASN A 442 -20.62 -1.81 9.69
C ASN A 442 -21.59 -3.00 9.69
N ARG A 443 -22.62 -2.99 10.55
CA ARG A 443 -23.66 -4.02 10.54
C ARG A 443 -24.44 -4.05 9.22
N ILE A 444 -24.70 -2.89 8.62
CA ILE A 444 -25.35 -2.82 7.30
C ILE A 444 -24.39 -3.25 6.19
N TRP A 445 -23.13 -2.79 6.22
CA TRP A 445 -22.09 -3.12 5.25
C TRP A 445 -21.94 -4.64 5.04
N TYR A 446 -22.03 -5.43 6.12
CA TYR A 446 -21.95 -6.89 6.03
C TYR A 446 -23.27 -7.60 5.68
N LYS A 447 -24.40 -6.88 5.66
CA LYS A 447 -25.73 -7.42 5.29
C LYS A 447 -26.12 -7.15 3.83
N ILE A 448 -25.48 -6.17 3.19
CA ILE A 448 -25.78 -5.82 1.80
C ILE A 448 -25.05 -6.74 0.81
N ARG A 449 -25.63 -6.94 -0.37
CA ARG A 449 -24.98 -7.68 -1.46
C ARG A 449 -23.75 -6.93 -1.95
N SER A 450 -22.77 -7.64 -2.51
CA SER A 450 -21.51 -7.06 -3.00
C SER A 450 -21.65 -6.08 -4.17
N ASP A 451 -22.77 -6.15 -4.91
CA ASP A 451 -23.11 -5.23 -6.00
C ASP A 451 -23.75 -3.92 -5.50
N VAL A 452 -24.27 -3.89 -4.27
CA VAL A 452 -24.82 -2.68 -3.64
C VAL A 452 -23.67 -1.78 -3.18
N LYS A 453 -23.74 -0.49 -3.50
CA LYS A 453 -22.69 0.49 -3.21
C LYS A 453 -23.08 1.39 -2.06
N LEU A 454 -22.27 1.38 -1.00
CA LEU A 454 -22.52 2.12 0.24
C LEU A 454 -21.33 3.01 0.60
N GLY A 455 -21.60 4.18 1.15
CA GLY A 455 -20.59 5.04 1.75
C GLY A 455 -21.14 5.79 2.96
N PRO A 456 -20.24 6.41 3.75
CA PRO A 456 -20.60 7.08 4.98
C PRO A 456 -21.42 8.34 4.73
N ALA A 457 -22.09 8.82 5.78
CA ALA A 457 -22.84 10.07 5.76
C ALA A 457 -21.90 11.23 5.39
N PRO A 458 -22.34 12.17 4.55
CA PRO A 458 -21.72 13.48 4.52
C PRO A 458 -21.87 14.14 5.90
N LEU A 459 -20.81 14.80 6.36
CA LEU A 459 -20.85 15.60 7.59
C LEU A 459 -21.21 17.05 7.26
N ASP A 460 -21.83 17.73 8.21
CA ASP A 460 -21.99 19.18 8.13
C ASP A 460 -20.61 19.82 8.36
N PRO A 461 -20.02 20.52 7.37
CA PRO A 461 -18.68 21.05 7.50
C PRO A 461 -18.64 22.38 8.29
N TYR A 462 -19.79 22.94 8.64
CA TYR A 462 -19.95 24.21 9.34
C TYR A 462 -20.43 24.05 10.79
N TYR A 463 -20.89 22.84 11.14
CA TYR A 463 -21.23 22.51 12.51
C TYR A 463 -20.04 21.92 13.27
N GLY A 464 -19.71 22.62 14.35
CA GLY A 464 -18.88 22.15 15.46
C GLY A 464 -19.42 22.77 16.76
N PRO A 465 -19.47 22.04 17.89
CA PRO A 465 -19.88 22.58 19.19
C PRO A 465 -19.25 23.94 19.53
N PRO A 466 -19.99 24.79 20.27
CA PRO A 466 -20.29 24.48 21.67
C PRO A 466 -21.76 24.15 21.89
N PHE A 467 -22.23 23.01 21.39
CA PHE A 467 -23.49 22.43 21.86
C PHE A 467 -23.15 21.47 23.02
N PRO A 468 -23.54 21.78 24.27
CA PRO A 468 -23.18 21.00 25.46
C PRO A 468 -23.80 19.60 25.52
N TYR A 469 -24.44 19.15 24.44
CA TYR A 469 -25.24 17.94 24.35
C TYR A 469 -24.63 16.87 23.44
N LEU A 470 -23.51 17.16 22.76
CA LEU A 470 -22.77 16.18 21.98
C LEU A 470 -21.68 15.52 22.85
N ALA A 471 -21.62 14.19 22.83
CA ALA A 471 -20.72 13.40 23.68
C ALA A 471 -19.30 13.23 23.10
N TYR A 472 -19.11 13.57 21.82
CA TYR A 472 -17.84 13.47 21.09
C TYR A 472 -17.33 14.86 20.69
N SER A 473 -16.04 14.98 20.39
CA SER A 473 -15.30 16.24 20.27
C SER A 473 -15.94 17.32 19.39
N SER A 474 -15.53 18.57 19.61
CA SER A 474 -16.13 19.74 19.00
C SER A 474 -15.76 19.96 17.51
N ASN A 475 -14.95 19.07 16.94
CA ASN A 475 -14.27 19.25 15.66
C ASN A 475 -14.84 18.29 14.60
N ASN A 476 -15.40 18.82 13.51
CA ASN A 476 -15.96 18.00 12.43
C ASN A 476 -14.89 17.15 11.70
N ARG A 477 -13.61 17.55 11.71
CA ARG A 477 -12.50 16.72 11.19
C ARG A 477 -12.30 15.45 12.00
N GLU A 478 -12.50 15.52 13.32
CA GLU A 478 -12.34 14.36 14.19
C GLU A 478 -13.46 13.35 13.97
N TRP A 479 -14.71 13.83 13.80
CA TRP A 479 -15.82 13.00 13.33
C TRP A 479 -15.49 12.34 11.99
N TRP A 480 -15.01 13.12 11.02
CA TRP A 480 -14.67 12.63 9.69
C TRP A 480 -13.63 11.52 9.74
N LEU A 481 -12.51 11.77 10.42
CA LEU A 481 -11.42 10.81 10.56
C LEU A 481 -11.83 9.58 11.38
N ALA A 482 -12.61 9.75 12.45
CA ALA A 482 -13.12 8.63 13.25
C ALA A 482 -13.97 7.69 12.40
N ILE A 483 -14.90 8.24 11.62
CA ILE A 483 -15.77 7.45 10.73
C ILE A 483 -14.94 6.74 9.66
N LEU A 484 -14.13 7.48 8.90
CA LEU A 484 -13.39 6.88 7.79
C LEU A 484 -12.36 5.84 8.25
N ASN A 485 -11.78 6.00 9.44
CA ASN A 485 -10.88 4.98 10.00
C ASN A 485 -11.65 3.79 10.59
N GLY A 486 -12.84 3.99 11.16
CA GLY A 486 -13.61 2.96 11.86
C GLY A 486 -14.55 2.12 10.99
N ILE A 487 -15.00 2.63 9.83
CA ILE A 487 -15.89 1.85 8.95
C ILE A 487 -15.16 0.69 8.28
N ALA A 488 -15.88 -0.41 8.01
CA ALA A 488 -15.37 -1.65 7.44
C ALA A 488 -14.96 -1.48 5.97
N GLY A 489 -15.67 -0.63 5.22
CA GLY A 489 -15.40 -0.33 3.83
C GLY A 489 -16.32 0.78 3.32
N ALA A 490 -16.04 1.27 2.11
CA ALA A 490 -16.89 2.21 1.40
C ALA A 490 -16.70 2.01 -0.11
N ASP A 491 -17.72 2.32 -0.89
CA ASP A 491 -17.69 2.30 -2.36
C ASP A 491 -17.75 3.72 -2.96
N ALA A 492 -18.15 4.71 -2.18
CA ALA A 492 -18.24 6.12 -2.56
C ALA A 492 -18.07 7.01 -1.32
N LEU A 493 -17.68 8.25 -1.54
CA LEU A 493 -17.56 9.29 -0.51
C LEU A 493 -18.52 10.43 -0.80
N PHE A 494 -19.04 11.05 0.25
CA PHE A 494 -20.08 12.06 0.16
C PHE A 494 -19.72 13.26 1.03
N PHE A 495 -19.94 14.47 0.52
CA PHE A 495 -19.54 15.71 1.16
C PHE A 495 -20.61 16.78 0.97
N HIS A 496 -20.74 17.68 1.94
CA HIS A 496 -21.49 18.93 1.78
C HIS A 496 -20.52 20.10 1.65
N SER A 497 -20.87 21.09 0.82
CA SER A 497 -20.10 22.33 0.75
C SER A 497 -20.94 23.48 0.20
N LYS A 498 -20.93 24.61 0.92
CA LYS A 498 -21.84 25.73 0.75
C LYS A 498 -21.06 27.04 0.78
N THR A 499 -21.60 28.13 0.23
CA THR A 499 -21.11 29.47 0.58
C THR A 499 -22.02 30.05 1.65
N GLN A 500 -21.45 30.70 2.67
CA GLN A 500 -22.22 31.30 3.77
C GLN A 500 -23.05 32.53 3.33
N ASP A 501 -22.91 32.94 2.08
CA ASP A 501 -23.70 33.99 1.45
C ASP A 501 -23.95 33.66 -0.03
N ASN A 502 -24.64 34.57 -0.71
CA ASN A 502 -24.96 34.49 -2.13
C ASN A 502 -23.87 35.07 -3.05
N ASN A 503 -22.69 35.44 -2.52
CA ASN A 503 -21.62 36.01 -3.34
C ASN A 503 -20.85 34.89 -4.07
N PRO A 504 -20.87 34.85 -5.41
CA PRO A 504 -20.16 33.83 -6.18
C PRO A 504 -18.63 33.84 -5.99
N ASP A 505 -18.03 34.99 -5.64
CA ASP A 505 -16.58 35.06 -5.39
C ASP A 505 -16.16 34.22 -4.18
N ASN A 506 -17.09 33.97 -3.27
CA ASN A 506 -16.83 33.18 -2.07
C ASN A 506 -16.71 31.67 -2.33
N ILE A 507 -16.98 31.20 -3.55
CA ILE A 507 -16.59 29.85 -3.98
C ILE A 507 -15.07 29.64 -3.80
N ARG A 508 -14.27 30.67 -4.08
CA ARG A 508 -12.80 30.61 -4.05
C ARG A 508 -12.21 31.23 -2.78
N SER A 509 -13.05 31.69 -1.85
CA SER A 509 -12.60 32.41 -0.67
C SER A 509 -11.74 31.52 0.23
N ALA A 510 -10.54 32.01 0.56
CA ALA A 510 -9.62 31.40 1.52
C ALA A 510 -9.95 31.75 2.98
N ALA A 511 -11.09 32.41 3.24
CA ALA A 511 -11.52 32.71 4.60
C ALA A 511 -11.70 31.42 5.41
N HIS A 512 -11.30 31.47 6.68
CA HIS A 512 -11.47 30.41 7.65
C HIS A 512 -12.38 30.89 8.77
N PHE A 513 -12.91 29.97 9.58
CA PHE A 513 -13.61 30.35 10.80
C PHE A 513 -12.68 31.11 11.74
N GLY A 514 -13.21 32.14 12.39
CA GLY A 514 -12.44 33.00 13.31
C GLY A 514 -12.32 32.47 14.74
N GLY A 515 -12.93 31.32 15.06
CA GLY A 515 -12.98 30.79 16.42
C GLY A 515 -12.81 29.28 16.47
N ASP A 516 -12.25 28.80 17.58
CA ASP A 516 -12.11 27.38 17.86
C ASP A 516 -13.49 26.73 17.96
N PRO A 517 -13.64 25.45 17.57
CA PRO A 517 -12.59 24.51 17.15
C PRO A 517 -12.34 24.46 15.63
N LEU A 518 -12.94 25.36 14.86
CA LEU A 518 -12.97 25.30 13.40
C LEU A 518 -11.97 26.24 12.71
N THR A 519 -11.02 26.83 13.46
CA THR A 519 -10.02 27.76 12.89
C THR A 519 -9.21 27.20 11.72
N TRP A 520 -9.10 25.87 11.61
CA TRP A 520 -8.44 25.15 10.51
C TRP A 520 -9.33 24.93 9.27
N GLN A 521 -10.64 25.12 9.39
CA GLN A 521 -11.64 24.82 8.37
C GLN A 521 -11.95 26.08 7.53
N TYR A 522 -12.05 25.92 6.21
CA TYR A 522 -12.52 27.01 5.36
C TYR A 522 -13.95 27.42 5.71
N TYR A 523 -14.28 28.70 5.58
CA TYR A 523 -15.58 29.24 5.96
C TYR A 523 -16.65 29.06 4.86
N HIS A 524 -16.24 29.08 3.59
CA HIS A 524 -17.15 28.98 2.43
C HIS A 524 -17.02 27.63 1.70
N PHE A 525 -17.06 27.62 0.37
CA PHE A 525 -17.12 26.41 -0.44
C PHE A 525 -15.81 25.60 -0.44
N ARG A 526 -14.70 26.21 -0.02
CA ARG A 526 -13.41 25.51 0.06
C ARG A 526 -13.36 24.48 1.19
N THR A 527 -14.40 24.34 2.02
CA THR A 527 -14.53 23.21 2.98
C THR A 527 -14.35 21.85 2.32
N ILE A 528 -14.71 21.74 1.04
CA ILE A 528 -14.50 20.53 0.25
C ILE A 528 -13.03 20.13 0.16
N GLU A 529 -12.10 21.10 0.13
CA GLU A 529 -10.66 20.81 0.08
C GLU A 529 -10.22 20.05 1.34
N ASN A 530 -10.66 20.50 2.51
CA ASN A 530 -10.31 19.86 3.77
C ASN A 530 -10.80 18.41 3.79
N GLY A 531 -12.08 18.20 3.49
CA GLY A 531 -12.69 16.87 3.49
C GLY A 531 -12.00 15.91 2.51
N LEU A 532 -11.70 16.36 1.29
CA LEU A 532 -11.03 15.57 0.26
C LEU A 532 -9.57 15.28 0.59
N ASN A 533 -8.86 16.23 1.20
CA ASN A 533 -7.47 16.05 1.62
C ASN A 533 -7.36 15.03 2.76
N ASP A 534 -8.32 15.04 3.69
CA ASP A 534 -8.36 14.15 4.85
C ASP A 534 -8.87 12.73 4.57
N VAL A 535 -9.32 12.45 3.35
CA VAL A 535 -9.67 11.07 2.94
C VAL A 535 -8.46 10.16 3.18
N PRO A 536 -8.55 9.14 4.04
CA PRO A 536 -7.47 8.20 4.26
C PRO A 536 -7.13 7.45 2.98
N GLY A 537 -5.88 6.98 2.88
CA GLY A 537 -5.42 6.18 1.75
C GLY A 537 -6.49 5.21 1.29
N ARG A 538 -7.05 4.39 2.20
CA ARG A 538 -8.03 3.32 1.91
C ARG A 538 -9.22 3.68 1.02
N PHE A 539 -9.52 4.96 0.88
CA PHE A 539 -10.64 5.48 0.10
C PHE A 539 -10.25 6.51 -0.97
N LYS A 540 -8.95 6.79 -1.18
CA LYS A 540 -8.47 7.82 -2.12
C LYS A 540 -8.80 7.57 -3.60
N THR A 541 -9.28 6.37 -3.94
CA THR A 541 -9.70 6.02 -5.31
C THR A 541 -11.20 5.98 -5.48
N LEU A 542 -11.96 6.11 -4.38
CA LEU A 542 -13.41 6.05 -4.46
C LEU A 542 -13.96 7.30 -5.16
N PRO A 543 -15.08 7.18 -5.88
CA PRO A 543 -15.79 8.34 -6.37
C PRO A 543 -16.26 9.21 -5.20
N ALA A 544 -15.99 10.52 -5.28
CA ALA A 544 -16.41 11.50 -4.28
C ALA A 544 -17.51 12.40 -4.86
N TYR A 545 -18.62 12.55 -4.13
CA TYR A 545 -19.75 13.37 -4.54
C TYR A 545 -19.97 14.50 -3.55
N ILE A 546 -20.18 15.72 -4.05
CA ILE A 546 -20.72 16.81 -3.26
C ILE A 546 -22.25 16.69 -3.35
N THR A 547 -22.87 16.16 -2.30
CA THR A 547 -24.30 15.85 -2.27
C THR A 547 -25.17 17.07 -2.01
N GLU A 548 -24.62 18.10 -1.38
CA GLU A 548 -25.30 19.38 -1.18
C GLU A 548 -24.37 20.55 -1.50
N ALA A 549 -24.75 21.35 -2.50
CA ALA A 549 -24.07 22.58 -2.87
C ALA A 549 -25.06 23.74 -3.11
N ASN A 550 -24.92 24.83 -2.34
CA ASN A 550 -25.74 26.03 -2.46
C ASN A 550 -25.11 27.24 -1.77
N PRO A 551 -25.55 28.47 -2.11
CA PRO A 551 -25.43 29.62 -1.23
C PRO A 551 -26.42 29.52 -0.08
N GLN A 552 -26.00 29.92 1.12
CA GLN A 552 -26.79 29.76 2.34
C GLN A 552 -27.75 30.93 2.55
N VAL A 553 -27.24 32.17 2.52
CA VAL A 553 -27.96 33.38 2.94
C VAL A 553 -27.97 34.45 1.84
N LYS A 554 -29.15 34.98 1.53
CA LYS A 554 -29.39 36.05 0.55
C LYS A 554 -29.04 37.43 1.10
N GLY A 555 -29.03 38.44 0.23
CA GLY A 555 -28.78 39.84 0.62
C GLY A 555 -29.80 40.38 1.64
N ASP A 556 -31.02 39.84 1.65
CA ASP A 556 -32.07 40.16 2.64
C ASP A 556 -31.95 39.38 3.96
N ARG A 557 -30.84 38.65 4.14
CA ARG A 557 -30.54 37.76 5.28
C ARG A 557 -31.47 36.56 5.44
N LYS A 558 -32.30 36.24 4.44
CA LYS A 558 -33.09 35.01 4.42
C LYS A 558 -32.29 33.88 3.76
N LEU A 559 -32.66 32.66 4.08
CA LEU A 559 -32.12 31.46 3.44
C LEU A 559 -32.53 31.39 1.96
N GLY A 560 -31.73 30.68 1.15
CA GLY A 560 -32.10 30.32 -0.21
C GLY A 560 -31.24 30.95 -1.32
N TRP A 561 -31.61 30.59 -2.55
CA TRP A 561 -31.03 31.13 -3.78
C TRP A 561 -31.57 32.54 -4.10
N ASP A 562 -30.68 33.45 -4.48
CA ASP A 562 -31.03 34.68 -5.21
C ASP A 562 -31.31 34.36 -6.69
N THR A 563 -32.30 35.02 -7.30
CA THR A 563 -32.67 34.83 -8.70
C THR A 563 -31.52 35.12 -9.67
N HIS A 564 -30.46 35.81 -9.24
CA HIS A 564 -29.29 36.16 -10.05
C HIS A 564 -28.06 35.25 -9.82
N ASN A 565 -28.18 34.13 -9.09
CA ASN A 565 -27.05 33.24 -8.81
C ASN A 565 -26.55 32.38 -10.00
N SER A 566 -26.87 32.71 -11.25
CA SER A 566 -26.29 31.97 -12.39
C SER A 566 -24.76 31.95 -12.33
N ARG A 567 -24.13 33.10 -12.00
CA ARG A 567 -22.67 33.16 -11.83
C ARG A 567 -22.15 32.19 -10.76
N TRP A 568 -22.90 31.97 -9.67
CA TRP A 568 -22.51 31.05 -8.60
C TRP A 568 -22.37 29.62 -9.13
N ILE A 569 -23.31 29.18 -9.97
CA ILE A 569 -23.25 27.87 -10.64
C ILE A 569 -21.98 27.74 -11.47
N SER A 570 -21.69 28.72 -12.34
CA SER A 570 -20.49 28.69 -13.19
C SER A 570 -19.20 28.70 -12.38
N GLU A 571 -19.09 29.53 -11.34
CA GLU A 571 -17.90 29.57 -10.48
C GLU A 571 -17.67 28.25 -9.75
N CYS A 572 -18.73 27.64 -9.20
CA CYS A 572 -18.67 26.32 -8.57
C CYS A 572 -18.16 25.25 -9.54
N VAL A 573 -18.76 25.16 -10.74
CA VAL A 573 -18.35 24.16 -11.74
C VAL A 573 -16.91 24.40 -12.21
N ASN A 574 -16.52 25.65 -12.49
CA ASN A 574 -15.16 25.97 -12.93
C ASN A 574 -14.12 25.69 -11.85
N TYR A 575 -14.45 25.94 -10.58
CA TYR A 575 -13.61 25.63 -9.45
C TYR A 575 -13.36 24.11 -9.36
N LEU A 576 -14.42 23.30 -9.37
CA LEU A 576 -14.30 21.84 -9.29
C LEU A 576 -13.62 21.22 -10.52
N HIS A 577 -13.84 21.79 -11.71
CA HIS A 577 -13.13 21.38 -12.92
C HIS A 577 -11.61 21.63 -12.78
N THR A 578 -11.23 22.78 -12.23
CA THR A 578 -9.82 23.12 -11.94
C THR A 578 -9.24 22.19 -10.89
N TRP A 579 -9.99 21.90 -9.82
CA TRP A 579 -9.59 20.96 -8.76
C TRP A 579 -9.32 19.55 -9.31
N ASN A 580 -10.20 19.04 -10.16
CA ASN A 580 -10.04 17.72 -10.79
C ASN A 580 -8.85 17.65 -11.75
N ALA A 581 -8.49 18.76 -12.39
CA ALA A 581 -7.34 18.85 -13.27
C ALA A 581 -6.00 18.88 -12.52
N ALA A 582 -6.00 19.25 -11.23
CA ALA A 582 -4.78 19.31 -10.43
C ALA A 582 -4.20 17.90 -10.16
N VAL A 583 -2.88 17.79 -10.14
CA VAL A 583 -2.17 16.55 -9.79
C VAL A 583 -2.29 16.30 -8.28
N GLY A 584 -2.41 15.04 -7.87
CA GLY A 584 -2.44 14.67 -6.44
C GLY A 584 -3.76 14.91 -5.70
N THR A 585 -4.73 15.61 -6.31
CA THR A 585 -6.06 15.80 -5.69
C THR A 585 -6.94 14.55 -5.80
N GLN A 586 -7.77 14.32 -4.77
CA GLN A 586 -8.92 13.41 -4.84
C GLN A 586 -9.96 14.03 -5.79
N PRO A 587 -10.29 13.39 -6.92
CA PRO A 587 -11.25 13.95 -7.86
C PRO A 587 -12.67 13.92 -7.30
N VAL A 588 -13.44 14.96 -7.61
CA VAL A 588 -14.88 15.05 -7.39
C VAL A 588 -15.60 14.48 -8.62
N THR A 589 -16.33 13.39 -8.43
CA THR A 589 -17.11 12.72 -9.47
C THR A 589 -18.37 13.50 -9.83
N GLY A 590 -19.03 14.11 -8.85
CA GLY A 590 -20.23 14.90 -9.12
C GLY A 590 -20.54 15.94 -8.05
N VAL A 591 -21.23 17.01 -8.46
CA VAL A 591 -21.79 18.04 -7.57
C VAL A 591 -23.28 18.18 -7.79
N ILE A 592 -24.03 18.20 -6.70
CA ILE A 592 -25.48 18.28 -6.69
C ILE A 592 -25.89 19.63 -6.12
N PHE A 593 -26.53 20.45 -6.94
CA PHE A 593 -27.06 21.72 -6.49
C PHE A 593 -28.31 21.49 -5.64
N TYR A 594 -28.27 22.00 -4.41
CA TYR A 594 -29.35 21.81 -3.45
C TYR A 594 -30.60 22.54 -3.93
N ARG A 595 -31.68 21.78 -4.01
CA ARG A 595 -33.02 22.25 -4.33
C ARG A 595 -34.01 21.29 -3.73
N TRP A 596 -34.74 21.71 -2.72
CA TRP A 596 -35.92 20.97 -2.30
C TRP A 596 -37.13 21.75 -2.77
N HIS A 597 -38.07 21.09 -3.41
CA HIS A 597 -39.27 21.75 -3.93
C HIS A 597 -40.06 22.51 -2.84
N HIS A 598 -39.91 22.13 -1.57
CA HIS A 598 -40.73 22.62 -0.46
C HIS A 598 -39.99 23.59 0.48
N ASP A 599 -38.80 24.08 0.12
CA ASP A 599 -38.03 25.02 0.96
C ASP A 599 -37.55 26.26 0.18
N GLU A 600 -36.82 27.13 0.88
CA GLU A 600 -36.29 28.38 0.35
C GLU A 600 -35.26 28.20 -0.78
N TRP A 601 -34.77 26.97 -0.98
CA TRP A 601 -33.86 26.60 -2.06
C TRP A 601 -34.55 25.98 -3.27
N ALA A 602 -35.89 25.95 -3.31
CA ALA A 602 -36.63 25.58 -4.52
C ALA A 602 -36.15 26.41 -5.74
N LEU A 603 -36.00 25.74 -6.89
CA LEU A 603 -35.55 26.35 -8.15
C LEU A 603 -36.65 26.51 -9.19
N SER A 604 -37.89 26.07 -8.91
CA SER A 604 -39.02 26.07 -9.85
C SER A 604 -39.36 27.47 -10.39
N ASP A 605 -39.10 28.51 -9.60
CA ASP A 605 -39.31 29.92 -9.93
C ASP A 605 -38.02 30.66 -10.36
N LYS A 606 -36.91 29.95 -10.55
CA LYS A 606 -35.57 30.53 -10.83
C LYS A 606 -35.01 30.04 -12.18
N PRO A 607 -35.63 30.44 -13.31
CA PRO A 607 -35.28 29.94 -14.64
C PRO A 607 -33.84 30.29 -15.07
N THR A 608 -33.30 31.41 -14.59
CA THR A 608 -31.91 31.83 -14.81
C THR A 608 -30.90 30.82 -14.27
N ILE A 609 -31.13 30.31 -13.06
CA ILE A 609 -30.28 29.31 -12.41
C ILE A 609 -30.40 27.97 -13.13
N LEU A 610 -31.63 27.52 -13.40
CA LEU A 610 -31.89 26.27 -14.11
C LEU A 610 -31.27 26.27 -15.52
N ASN A 611 -31.37 27.39 -16.25
CA ASN A 611 -30.73 27.55 -17.56
C ASN A 611 -29.20 27.52 -17.45
N GLN A 612 -28.63 28.07 -16.39
CA GLN A 612 -27.18 27.99 -16.19
C GLN A 612 -26.73 26.54 -15.90
N ILE A 613 -27.45 25.81 -15.04
CA ILE A 613 -27.18 24.39 -14.78
C ILE A 613 -27.25 23.60 -16.10
N LYS A 614 -28.28 23.83 -16.93
CA LYS A 614 -28.39 23.22 -18.25
C LYS A 614 -27.20 23.55 -19.16
N THR A 615 -26.70 24.78 -19.10
CA THR A 615 -25.55 25.24 -19.90
C THR A 615 -24.27 24.55 -19.46
N GLU A 616 -23.99 24.50 -18.16
CA GLU A 616 -22.80 23.84 -17.61
C GLU A 616 -22.83 22.32 -17.84
N ALA A 617 -23.99 21.68 -17.69
CA ALA A 617 -24.14 20.24 -17.93
C ALA A 617 -23.78 19.87 -19.37
N LYS A 618 -24.24 20.67 -20.34
CA LYS A 618 -23.91 20.50 -21.75
C LYS A 618 -22.43 20.77 -22.02
N ARG A 619 -21.85 21.77 -21.38
CA ARG A 619 -20.41 22.08 -21.50
C ARG A 619 -19.54 20.92 -21.04
N LEU A 620 -19.89 20.28 -19.92
CA LEU A 620 -19.16 19.11 -19.41
C LEU A 620 -19.40 17.86 -20.26
N GLY A 621 -20.62 17.67 -20.79
CA GLY A 621 -20.96 16.52 -21.63
C GLY A 621 -20.43 16.59 -23.07
N SER A 622 -19.92 17.73 -23.54
CA SER A 622 -19.41 17.93 -24.90
C SER A 622 -17.88 17.83 -25.02
N GLY A 623 -17.17 17.60 -23.91
CA GLY A 623 -15.71 17.49 -23.85
C GLY A 623 -15.17 16.06 -23.72
N GLY A 624 -15.94 15.05 -24.13
CA GLY A 624 -15.57 13.62 -24.08
C GLY A 624 -14.72 13.18 -25.26
#